data_AF-A0A7V5SBH1-F1
#
_entry.id   AF-A0A7V5SBH1-F1
#
_cell.length_a   1.000
_cell.length_b   1.000
_cell.length_c   1.000
_cell.angle_alpha   90.00
_cell.angle_beta   90.00
_cell.angle_gamma   90.00
#
_symmetry.space_group_name_H-M   'P 1'
#
loop_
_entity.id
_entity.type
_entity.pdbx_description
1 polymer ?
#
loop_
_entity_poly.entity_id
_entity_poly.type
_entity_poly.pdbx_seq_one_letter_code
_entity_poly.pdbx_strand_id
1 'polypeptide(L)' 'MFGLGYGEWILIFAVLLLLFGGRKLPELARGLGASIREFREAMRAESREQSPKDPTPAKEKTLE' A
#
# COMPACT_ATOMS: atom_id res chain seq x y z
N MET A 1 -24.85 12.44 22.12
CA MET A 1 -24.24 12.29 20.78
C MET A 1 -22.91 11.59 20.98
N PHE A 2 -22.90 10.26 20.88
CA PHE A 2 -21.69 9.44 21.01
C PHE A 2 -20.92 9.49 19.68
N GLY A 3 -20.14 10.55 19.51
CA GLY A 3 -19.14 10.60 18.44
C GLY A 3 -18.09 9.58 18.80
N LEU A 4 -17.93 8.55 17.97
CA LEU A 4 -16.90 7.52 18.13
C LEU A 4 -15.54 8.19 18.24
N GLY A 5 -15.11 8.37 19.48
CA GLY A 5 -13.88 9.06 19.80
C GLY A 5 -12.69 8.18 19.50
N TYR A 6 -11.50 8.77 19.56
CA TYR A 6 -10.24 8.03 19.43
C TYR A 6 -10.16 6.84 20.43
N GLY A 7 -10.84 6.94 21.58
CA GLY A 7 -10.96 5.87 22.58
C GLY A 7 -11.67 4.61 22.06
N GLU A 8 -12.84 4.73 21.43
CA GLU A 8 -13.54 3.56 20.85
C GLU A 8 -12.71 2.90 19.74
N TRP A 9 -12.03 3.67 18.90
CA TRP A 9 -11.15 3.11 17.86
C TRP A 9 -10.00 2.30 18.44
N ILE A 10 -9.37 2.79 19.52
CA ILE A 10 -8.33 2.05 20.23
C ILE A 10 -8.89 0.76 20.83
N LEU A 11 -10.08 0.81 21.44
CA LEU A 11 -10.71 -0.37 22.04
C LEU A 11 -11.00 -1.44 20.98
N ILE A 12 -11.54 -1.04 19.83
CA ILE A 12 -11.80 -1.95 18.70
C ILE A 12 -10.50 -2.58 18.19
N PHE A 13 -9.44 -1.77 18.02
CA PHE A 13 -8.13 -2.27 17.62
C PHE A 13 -7.55 -3.23 18.65
N ALA A 14 -7.70 -2.94 19.95
CA ALA A 14 -7.22 -3.82 21.02
C ALA A 14 -7.92 -5.18 21.00
N VAL A 15 -9.24 -5.21 20.77
CA VAL A 15 -9.99 -6.46 20.62
C VAL A 15 -9.55 -7.23 19.37
N LEU A 16 -9.39 -6.55 18.23
CA LEU A 16 -8.86 -7.16 17.00
C LEU A 16 -7.47 -7.75 17.21
N LEU A 17 -6.58 -7.02 17.89
CA LEU A 17 -5.24 -7.50 18.22
C LEU A 17 -5.25 -8.68 19.20
N LEU A 18 -6.25 -8.76 20.09
CA LEU A 18 -6.40 -9.90 21.01
C LEU A 18 -6.90 -11.15 20.27
N LEU A 19 -7.84 -11.01 19.34
CA LEU A 19 -8.41 -12.12 18.56
C LEU A 19 -7.43 -12.67 17.52
N PHE A 20 -6.81 -11.77 16.74
CA PHE A 20 -5.90 -12.16 15.67
C PHE A 20 -4.46 -12.29 16.15
N GLY A 21 -4.10 -11.64 17.25
CA GLY A 21 -2.72 -11.54 17.74
C GLY A 21 -1.95 -10.42 17.05
N GLY A 22 -1.11 -9.69 17.80
CA GLY A 22 -0.31 -8.58 17.27
C GLY A 22 0.70 -8.95 16.17
N ARG A 23 0.98 -10.25 15.97
CA ARG A 23 1.85 -10.74 14.90
C ARG A 23 1.12 -11.02 13.59
N LYS A 24 -0.19 -11.30 13.61
CA LYS A 24 -0.94 -11.69 12.41
C LYS A 24 -1.44 -10.50 11.59
N LEU A 25 -1.79 -9.38 12.23
CA LEU A 25 -2.09 -8.14 11.52
C LEU A 25 -0.97 -7.70 10.56
N PRO A 26 0.30 -7.58 11.00
CA PRO A 26 1.39 -7.18 10.10
C PRO A 26 1.72 -8.28 9.08
N GLU A 27 1.57 -9.56 9.41
CA GLU A 27 1.76 -10.68 8.49
C GLU A 27 0.75 -10.62 7.32
N LEU A 28 -0.54 -10.41 7.63
CA LEU A 28 -1.61 -10.23 6.65
C LEU A 28 -1.41 -8.96 5.82
N ALA A 29 -1.05 -7.84 6.45
CA ALA A 29 -0.78 -6.58 5.75
C ALA A 29 0.39 -6.69 4.77
N ARG A 30 1.45 -7.44 5.13
CA ARG A 30 2.58 -7.69 4.22
C ARG A 30 2.17 -8.55 3.03
N GLY A 31 1.36 -9.59 3.25
CA GLY A 31 0.81 -10.42 2.18
C GLY A 31 -0.08 -9.63 1.23
N LEU A 32 -1.09 -8.95 1.76
CA LEU A 32 -1.99 -8.08 0.99
C LEU A 32 -1.23 -6.97 0.26
N GLY A 33 -0.26 -6.33 0.92
CA GLY A 33 0.54 -5.26 0.33
C GLY A 33 1.39 -5.73 -0.85
N ALA A 34 1.96 -6.94 -0.76
CA ALA A 34 2.68 -7.56 -1.88
C ALA A 34 1.74 -7.85 -3.05
N SER A 35 0.57 -8.45 -2.80
CA SER A 35 -0.42 -8.74 -3.85
C SER A 35 -0.97 -7.47 -4.50
N ILE A 36 -1.28 -6.43 -3.71
CA ILE A 36 -1.74 -5.13 -4.23
C ILE A 36 -0.64 -4.46 -5.06
N ARG A 37 0.62 -4.56 -4.64
CA ARG A 37 1.75 -4.01 -5.39
C ARG A 37 1.90 -4.66 -6.75
N GLU A 38 1.91 -5.99 -6.82
CA GLU A 38 1.99 -6.71 -8.10
C GLU A 38 0.77 -6.46 -8.97
N PHE A 39 -0.43 -6.47 -8.40
CA PHE A 39 -1.67 -6.16 -9.12
C PHE A 39 -1.61 -4.77 -9.75
N ARG A 40 -1.12 -3.77 -9.01
CA ARG A 40 -0.99 -2.39 -9.47
C ARG A 40 0.13 -2.22 -10.50
N GLU A 41 1.17 -3.04 -10.44
CA GLU A 41 2.26 -3.07 -11.43
C GLU A 41 1.79 -3.68 -12.75
N ALA A 42 1.05 -4.79 -12.70
CA ALA A 42 0.42 -5.43 -13.85
C ALA A 42 -0.59 -4.49 -14.55
N MET A 43 -1.47 -3.84 -13.80
CA MET A 43 -2.42 -2.86 -14.36
C MET A 43 -1.70 -1.66 -15.03
N ARG A 44 -0.55 -1.24 -14.50
CA ARG A 44 0.26 -0.16 -15.08
C ARG A 44 0.99 -0.58 -16.35
N ALA A 45 1.43 -1.84 -16.44
CA ALA A 45 2.03 -2.39 -17.65
C ALA A 45 0.99 -2.46 -18.78
N GLU A 46 -0.22 -2.95 -18.50
CA GLU A 46 -1.34 -2.99 -19.45
C GLU A 46 -1.75 -1.58 -19.91
N SER A 47 -1.81 -0.62 -18.99
CA SER A 47 -2.10 0.79 -19.32
C SER A 47 -0.99 1.48 -20.14
N ARG A 48 0.26 0.98 -20.07
CA ARG A 48 1.40 1.51 -20.85
C ARG A 48 1.43 1.01 -22.28
N GLU A 49 0.71 -0.07 -22.61
CA GLU A 49 0.65 -0.60 -23.98
C GLU A 49 -0.33 0.19 -24.88
N GLN A 50 -1.14 1.08 -24.30
CA GLN A 50 -2.04 2.00 -25.02
C GLN A 50 -1.52 3.44 -25.20
N SER A 51 -0.30 3.76 -24.74
CA SER A 51 0.30 5.08 -24.97
C SER A 51 1.71 4.95 -25.55
N PRO A 52 2.00 5.53 -26.73
CA PRO A 52 3.36 5.59 -27.23
C PRO A 52 4.24 6.30 -26.20
N LYS A 53 5.43 5.75 -26.03
CA LYS A 53 6.51 6.18 -25.16
C LYS A 53 6.69 7.71 -25.18
N ASP A 54 6.88 8.28 -24.01
CA ASP A 54 7.69 9.47 -23.83
C ASP A 54 8.69 9.25 -22.67
N PRO A 55 9.86 9.88 -22.75
CA PRO A 55 11.13 9.24 -22.52
C PRO A 55 11.63 9.50 -21.11
N THR A 56 12.51 8.61 -20.67
CA THR A 56 13.47 8.77 -19.58
C THR A 56 13.84 10.24 -19.30
N PRO A 57 13.58 10.77 -18.09
CA PRO A 57 14.15 12.05 -17.71
C PRO A 57 15.65 11.87 -17.47
N ALA A 58 16.42 12.51 -18.36
CA ALA A 58 17.73 13.10 -18.14
C ALA A 58 18.45 12.67 -16.85
N LYS A 59 19.37 11.72 -17.00
CA LYS A 59 20.51 11.56 -16.09
C LYS A 59 21.80 11.71 -16.87
N GLU A 60 21.93 12.84 -17.56
CA GLU A 60 23.21 13.32 -18.08
C GLU A 60 23.44 14.71 -17.50
N LYS A 61 24.12 14.74 -16.35
CA LYS A 61 24.90 15.90 -15.92
C LYS A 61 26.21 15.36 -15.35
N THR A 62 26.93 14.72 -16.25
CA THR A 62 28.37 14.48 -16.17
C THR A 62 29.02 15.67 -16.85
N LEU A 63 29.89 16.36 -16.10
CA LEU A 63 30.90 17.33 -16.56
C LEU A 63 30.43 18.51 -17.41
N GLU A 64 30.39 19.70 -16.79
CA GLU A 64 31.29 20.82 -17.14
C GLU A 64 31.69 21.56 -15.85
#